data_AF-A0A540LU12-F1
#
_entry.id   AF-A0A540LU12-F1
#
_cell.length_a   1.000
_cell.length_b   1.000
_cell.length_c   1.000
_cell.angle_alpha   90.00
_cell.angle_beta   90.00
_cell.angle_gamma   90.00
#
_symmetry.space_group_name_H-M   'P 1'
#
loop_
_entity.id
_entity.type
_entity.pdbx_description
1 polymer ?
#
loop_
_entity_poly.entity_id
_entity_poly.type
_entity_poly.pdbx_seq_one_letter_code
_entity_poly.pdbx_strand_id
1 'polypeptide(L)'
;MVVMLSVQMMAVEWIPKDIKGNDVDLSIYKGKVLLVINVASKCGLTNSNYDELNQLYQNYKDQGFEILAFPCNQFGSQEPGSNKEIEDFVCTRFRFNL
;
A
#
# COMPACT_ATOMS: atom_id res chain seq x y z
N MET A 1 7.72 7.08 -15.82
CA MET A 1 6.50 6.27 -15.72
C MET A 1 6.87 4.97 -15.03
N VAL A 2 6.62 4.85 -13.73
CA VAL A 2 6.68 3.56 -13.02
C VAL A 2 5.56 3.57 -11.98
N VAL A 3 4.36 3.17 -12.41
CA VAL A 3 3.49 2.40 -11.54
C VAL A 3 3.56 1.01 -12.17
N MET A 4 4.47 0.19 -11.66
CA MET A 4 4.49 -1.22 -12.03
C MET A 4 3.23 -1.82 -11.39
N LEU A 5 2.14 -1.84 -12.15
CA LEU A 5 0.99 -2.70 -11.87
C LEU A 5 1.43 -4.13 -12.16
N SER A 6 2.26 -4.68 -11.27
CA SER A 6 2.51 -6.11 -11.23
C SER A 6 1.60 -6.71 -10.17
N VAL A 7 0.76 -7.65 -10.59
CA VAL A 7 0.15 -8.59 -9.65
C VAL A 7 1.29 -9.43 -9.11
N GLN A 8 1.84 -9.03 -7.97
CA GLN A 8 2.94 -9.76 -7.34
C GLN A 8 2.34 -10.94 -6.58
N MET A 9 2.74 -12.16 -6.96
CA MET A 9 2.46 -13.34 -6.14
C MET A 9 3.31 -13.22 -4.87
N MET A 10 2.67 -13.18 -3.70
CA MET A 10 3.38 -13.17 -2.43
C MET A 10 4.03 -14.56 -2.22
N ALA A 11 5.35 -14.60 -2.11
CA ALA A 11 6.05 -15.81 -1.71
C ALA A 11 5.76 -16.09 -0.22
N VAL A 12 5.22 -17.26 0.09
CA VAL A 12 4.75 -17.67 1.44
C VAL A 12 5.91 -17.82 2.45
N GLU A 13 7.16 -17.71 2.01
CA GLU A 13 8.36 -17.91 2.83
C GLU A 13 8.83 -16.65 3.60
N TRP A 14 8.18 -15.49 3.41
CA TRP A 14 8.52 -14.26 4.12
C TRP A 14 7.32 -13.70 4.88
N ILE A 15 7.55 -13.31 6.15
CA ILE A 15 6.56 -12.63 6.98
C ILE A 15 6.74 -11.11 6.79
N PRO A 16 5.81 -10.42 6.12
CA PRO A 16 5.91 -8.98 5.97
C PRO A 16 5.68 -8.28 7.30
N LYS A 17 6.30 -7.10 7.44
CA LYS A 17 6.06 -6.19 8.54
C LYS A 17 5.04 -5.13 8.13
N ASP A 18 4.14 -4.76 9.04
CA ASP A 18 3.30 -3.56 8.88
C ASP A 18 4.15 -2.28 9.00
N ILE A 19 3.52 -1.12 8.79
CA ILE A 19 4.23 0.17 8.88
C ILE A 19 4.79 0.45 10.28
N LYS A 20 4.24 -0.19 11.32
CA LYS A 20 4.68 -0.10 12.72
C LYS A 20 5.78 -1.12 13.06
N GLY A 21 6.14 -2.01 12.14
CA GLY A 21 7.18 -3.03 12.31
C GLY A 21 6.69 -4.36 12.91
N ASN A 22 5.38 -4.57 13.04
CA ASN A 22 4.80 -5.82 13.54
C ASN A 22 4.69 -6.86 12.42
N ASP A 23 4.82 -8.13 12.77
CA ASP A 23 4.56 -9.22 11.81
C ASP A 23 3.10 -9.24 11.37
N VAL A 24 2.88 -9.41 10.06
CA VAL A 24 1.55 -9.56 9.47
C VAL A 24 1.34 -11.03 9.10
N ASP A 25 0.34 -11.66 9.72
CA ASP A 25 -0.11 -12.98 9.31
C ASP A 25 -0.89 -12.89 8.00
N LEU A 26 -0.31 -13.38 6.92
CA LEU A 26 -0.92 -13.36 5.59
C LEU A 26 -2.14 -14.28 5.46
N SER A 27 -2.37 -15.19 6.42
CA SER A 27 -3.53 -16.06 6.42
C SER A 27 -4.85 -15.28 6.49
N ILE A 28 -4.83 -14.06 7.06
CA ILE A 28 -6.00 -13.15 7.14
C ILE A 28 -6.53 -12.71 5.76
N TYR A 29 -5.70 -12.83 4.73
CA TYR A 29 -6.05 -12.46 3.36
C TYR A 29 -6.53 -13.64 2.52
N LYS A 30 -6.59 -14.86 3.08
CA LYS A 30 -7.00 -16.06 2.35
C LYS A 30 -8.44 -15.91 1.82
N GLY A 31 -8.61 -16.17 0.52
CA GLY A 31 -9.91 -16.06 -0.16
C GLY A 31 -10.27 -14.63 -0.59
N LYS A 32 -9.41 -13.64 -0.33
CA LYS A 32 -9.57 -12.27 -0.80
C LYS A 32 -8.83 -12.05 -2.13
N VAL A 33 -9.30 -11.08 -2.91
CA VAL A 33 -8.57 -10.51 -4.04
C VAL A 33 -7.67 -9.39 -3.50
N LEU A 34 -6.36 -9.47 -3.80
CA LEU A 34 -5.38 -8.52 -3.31
C LEU A 34 -4.84 -7.66 -4.44
N LEU A 35 -4.89 -6.34 -4.26
CA LEU A 35 -4.10 -5.39 -5.03
C LEU A 35 -2.82 -5.07 -4.25
N VAL A 36 -1.69 -5.59 -4.72
CA VAL A 36 -0.36 -5.29 -4.16
C VAL A 36 0.24 -4.14 -4.97
N ILE A 37 0.62 -3.05 -4.31
CA ILE A 37 1.08 -1.84 -4.99
C ILE A 37 2.25 -1.17 -4.27
N ASN A 38 3.23 -0.70 -5.03
CA ASN A 38 4.29 0.16 -4.52
C ASN A 38 3.82 1.63 -4.51
N VAL A 39 4.03 2.34 -3.41
CA VAL A 39 3.63 3.74 -3.24
C VAL A 39 4.82 4.64 -2.94
N ALA A 40 4.66 5.94 -3.24
CA ALA A 40 5.63 6.99 -2.97
C ALA A 40 4.91 8.30 -2.58
N SER A 41 5.37 9.02 -1.55
CA SER A 41 4.74 10.27 -1.08
C SER A 41 5.12 11.50 -1.89
N LYS A 42 6.29 11.50 -2.54
CA LYS A 42 6.82 12.64 -3.32
C LYS A 42 6.71 12.44 -4.84
N CYS A 43 5.82 11.56 -5.30
CA CYS A 43 5.56 11.36 -6.71
C CYS A 43 4.53 12.38 -7.22
N GLY A 44 4.68 12.84 -8.47
CA GLY A 44 3.69 13.74 -9.10
C GLY A 44 2.29 13.13 -9.23
N LEU A 45 2.19 11.80 -9.13
CA LEU A 45 0.94 11.03 -9.20
C LEU A 45 0.39 10.64 -7.82
N THR A 46 1.06 11.00 -6.73
CA THR A 46 0.68 10.55 -5.37
C THR A 46 -0.76 10.91 -5.04
N ASN A 47 -1.20 12.15 -5.31
CA ASN A 47 -2.56 12.57 -4.95
C ASN A 47 -3.63 11.77 -5.72
N SER A 48 -3.54 11.71 -7.06
CA SER A 48 -4.51 10.96 -7.87
C SER A 48 -4.53 9.48 -7.53
N ASN A 49 -3.35 8.87 -7.31
CA ASN A 49 -3.26 7.46 -6.98
C ASN A 49 -3.92 7.16 -5.63
N TYR A 50 -3.64 7.92 -4.57
CA TYR A 50 -4.28 7.67 -3.27
C TYR A 50 -5.79 7.90 -3.30
N ASP A 51 -6.28 8.89 -4.06
CA ASP A 51 -7.71 9.13 -4.25
C ASP A 51 -8.40 7.97 -4.98
N GLU A 52 -7.81 7.49 -6.07
CA GLU A 52 -8.31 6.34 -6.84
C GLU A 52 -8.26 5.04 -6.04
N LEU A 53 -7.19 4.79 -5.28
CA LEU A 53 -7.08 3.63 -4.39
C LEU A 53 -8.14 3.66 -3.29
N ASN A 54 -8.41 4.83 -2.71
CA ASN A 54 -9.47 4.99 -1.72
C ASN A 54 -10.85 4.68 -2.33
N GLN A 55 -11.14 5.22 -3.51
CA GLN A 55 -12.41 4.94 -4.20
C GLN A 55 -12.55 3.46 -4.52
N LEU A 56 -11.49 2.83 -5.05
CA LEU A 56 -11.47 1.41 -5.35
C LEU A 56 -11.72 0.57 -4.09
N TYR A 57 -11.04 0.89 -2.99
CA TYR A 57 -11.22 0.18 -1.74
C TYR A 57 -12.66 0.33 -1.21
N GLN A 58 -13.24 1.54 -1.21
CA GLN A 58 -14.62 1.73 -0.76
C GLN A 58 -15.63 0.94 -1.60
N ASN A 59 -15.39 0.79 -2.91
CA ASN A 59 -16.31 0.08 -3.80
C ASN A 59 -16.29 -1.44 -3.58
N TYR A 60 -15.16 -2.02 -3.15
CA TYR A 60 -14.95 -3.47 -3.18
C TYR A 60 -14.56 -4.11 -1.84
N LYS A 61 -14.22 -3.36 -0.79
CA LYS A 61 -13.79 -3.91 0.51
C LYS A 61 -14.75 -4.96 1.07
N ASP A 62 -16.06 -4.75 0.92
CA ASP A 62 -17.11 -5.65 1.43
C ASP A 62 -17.33 -6.89 0.54
N GLN A 63 -16.62 -6.97 -0.60
CA GLN A 63 -16.65 -8.07 -1.57
C GLN A 63 -15.39 -8.95 -1.50
N GLY A 64 -14.62 -8.84 -0.41
CA GLY A 64 -13.40 -9.61 -0.22
C GLY A 64 -12.21 -9.05 -1.00
N PHE A 65 -12.10 -7.72 -1.13
CA PHE A 65 -10.99 -7.03 -1.77
C PHE A 65 -10.13 -6.28 -0.73
N GLU A 66 -8.82 -6.33 -0.87
CA GLU A 66 -7.87 -5.59 -0.03
C GLU A 66 -6.74 -4.98 -0.86
N ILE A 67 -6.18 -3.88 -0.36
CA ILE A 67 -5.01 -3.22 -0.94
C ILE A 67 -3.84 -3.34 0.02
N LEU A 68 -2.72 -3.90 -0.45
CA LEU A 68 -1.46 -3.95 0.28
C LEU A 68 -0.50 -2.95 -0.35
N ALA A 69 -0.33 -1.80 0.30
CA ALA A 69 0.54 -0.71 -0.15
C ALA A 69 1.92 -0.82 0.50
N PHE A 70 2.97 -0.88 -0.33
CA PHE A 70 4.36 -0.98 0.10
C PHE A 70 5.10 0.33 -0.26
N PRO A 71 5.43 1.18 0.72
CA PRO A 71 6.23 2.37 0.47
C PRO A 71 7.60 1.97 -0.11
N CYS A 72 8.01 2.58 -1.22
CA CYS A 72 9.22 2.19 -1.92
C CYS A 72 10.03 3.40 -2.41
N ASN A 73 11.28 3.51 -1.92
CA ASN A 73 12.17 4.62 -2.25
C ASN A 73 13.08 4.35 -3.47
N GLN A 74 12.94 3.20 -4.13
CA GLN A 74 13.86 2.77 -5.19
C GLN A 74 13.56 3.43 -6.55
N PHE A 75 12.46 4.17 -6.67
CA PHE A 75 12.03 4.85 -7.89
C PHE A 75 12.17 6.37 -7.73
N GLY A 76 13.31 6.91 -8.18
CA GLY A 76 13.55 8.36 -8.15
C GLY A 76 13.65 8.96 -6.74
N SER A 77 13.90 8.14 -5.71
CA SER A 77 14.01 8.57 -4.31
C SER A 77 12.77 9.34 -3.81
N GLN A 78 11.58 8.92 -4.24
CA GLN A 78 10.31 9.61 -3.99
C GLN A 78 9.62 9.19 -2.67
N GLU A 79 10.21 8.29 -1.90
CA GLU A 79 9.70 7.87 -0.58
C GLU A 79 10.82 7.88 0.49
N PRO A 80 11.49 9.02 0.73
CA PRO A 80 12.66 9.09 1.59
C PRO A 80 12.31 9.15 3.10
N GLY A 81 11.03 9.21 3.44
CA GLY A 81 10.57 9.33 4.83
C GLY A 81 10.74 8.03 5.61
N SER A 82 10.80 8.16 6.93
CA SER A 82 10.63 7.05 7.86
C SER A 82 9.21 6.50 7.81
N ASN A 83 9.01 5.25 8.29
CA ASN A 83 7.68 4.65 8.39
C ASN A 83 6.66 5.56 9.09
N LYS A 84 7.08 6.24 10.16
CA LYS A 84 6.22 7.17 10.90
C LYS A 84 5.82 8.38 10.06
N GLU A 85 6.75 8.98 9.33
CA GLU A 85 6.46 10.13 8.46
C GLU A 85 5.52 9.73 7.31
N ILE A 86 5.68 8.52 6.79
CA ILE A 86 4.83 7.95 5.74
C ILE A 86 3.42 7.68 6.31
N GLU A 87 3.31 7.04 7.48
CA GLU A 87 2.02 6.83 8.15
C GLU A 87 1.29 8.15 8.39
N ASP A 88 1.98 9.14 8.98
CA ASP A 88 1.41 10.46 9.25
C ASP A 88 0.97 11.15 7.95
N PHE A 89 1.76 11.06 6.87
CA PHE A 89 1.40 11.63 5.56
C PHE A 89 0.12 11.01 5.01
N VAL A 90 0.02 9.67 4.99
CA VAL A 90 -1.13 8.98 4.38
C VAL A 90 -2.40 9.16 5.24
N CYS A 91 -2.29 9.03 6.55
CA CYS A 91 -3.42 9.18 7.47
C CYS A 91 -3.97 10.61 7.48
N THR A 92 -3.10 11.63 7.52
CA THR A 92 -3.55 13.03 7.58
C THR A 92 -4.08 13.55 6.26
N ARG A 93 -3.43 13.19 5.14
CA ARG A 93 -3.75 13.73 3.82
C ARG A 93 -4.85 12.97 3.11
N PHE A 94 -4.88 11.65 3.25
CA PHE A 94 -5.76 10.77 2.48
C PHE A 94 -6.72 9.94 3.36
N ARG A 95 -6.67 10.07 4.69
CA ARG A 95 -7.59 9.41 5.64
C ARG A 95 -7.62 7.88 5.52
N PHE A 96 -6.50 7.26 5.18
CA PHE A 96 -6.36 5.80 5.31
C PHE A 96 -6.26 5.43 6.78
N ASN A 97 -6.75 4.23 7.10
CA ASN A 97 -6.47 3.57 8.38
C ASN A 97 -5.38 2.53 8.13
N LEU A 98 -4.24 2.67 8.82
CA LEU A 98 -3.05 1.83 8.69
C LEU A 98 -2.77 1.00 9.96
#